data_AF-A0A920GQW4-F1
#
_entry.id   AF-A0A920GQW4-F1
#
_cell.length_a   1.000
_cell.length_b   1.000
_cell.length_c   1.000
_cell.angle_alpha   90.00
_cell.angle_beta   90.00
_cell.angle_gamma   90.00
#
_symmetry.space_group_name_H-M   'P 1'
#
loop_
_entity.id
_entity.type
_entity.pdbx_description
1 polymer ?
#
loop_
_entity_poly.entity_id
_entity_poly.type
_entity_poly.pdbx_seq_one_letter_code
_entity_poly.pdbx_strand_id
1 'polypeptide(L)'
;MFAEQTYEFDGRASANTRNRNPLLGLGIGADGLKTGHTKEAGYGLVGSAKQDGRRIIFVLSGLQTLEDRAQEAESIVNWAFRQFVVKKFGAGGAEVGKAKVWNGKSRNVRLLLEMI
;
A
#
# COMPACT_ATOMS: atom_id res chain seq x y z
N MET A 1 5.15 -4.77 -13.84
CA MET A 1 6.21 -5.60 -13.24
C MET A 1 5.71 -6.36 -12.02
N PHE A 2 5.39 -5.75 -10.87
CA PHE A 2 4.97 -6.51 -9.67
C PHE A 2 3.67 -7.31 -9.78
N ALA A 3 2.75 -6.89 -10.65
CA ALA A 3 1.49 -7.57 -10.93
C ALA A 3 1.60 -8.66 -12.02
N GLU A 4 2.77 -8.82 -12.64
CA GLU A 4 2.99 -9.86 -13.65
C GLU A 4 2.88 -11.24 -13.00
N GLN A 5 1.99 -12.08 -13.52
CA GLN A 5 1.68 -13.37 -12.92
C GLN A 5 2.67 -14.47 -13.32
N THR A 6 3.31 -14.35 -14.48
CA THR A 6 4.26 -15.32 -15.00
C THR A 6 5.41 -14.62 -15.69
N TYR A 7 6.64 -15.10 -15.48
CA TYR A 7 7.82 -14.65 -16.20
C TYR A 7 8.67 -15.86 -16.59
N GLU A 8 8.92 -16.03 -17.89
CA GLU A 8 9.74 -17.08 -18.47
C GLU A 8 11.16 -16.56 -18.67
N PHE A 9 12.16 -17.23 -18.09
CA PHE A 9 13.57 -16.82 -18.19
C PHE A 9 14.27 -17.54 -19.35
N ASP A 10 13.91 -17.18 -20.59
CA ASP A 10 14.48 -17.73 -21.83
C ASP A 10 14.53 -19.28 -21.87
N GLY A 11 13.56 -19.95 -21.25
CA GLY A 11 13.51 -21.41 -21.11
C GLY A 11 14.59 -22.03 -20.22
N ARG A 12 15.40 -21.22 -19.53
CA ARG A 12 16.51 -21.67 -18.66
C ARG A 12 16.10 -22.00 -17.23
N ALA A 13 14.90 -21.57 -16.82
CA ALA A 13 14.34 -21.87 -15.51
C ALA A 13 13.05 -22.69 -15.68
N SER A 14 13.13 -24.00 -15.44
CA SER A 14 11.99 -24.92 -15.54
C SER A 14 10.99 -24.81 -14.38
N ALA A 15 11.28 -23.98 -13.38
CA ALA A 15 10.46 -23.76 -12.19
C ALA A 15 10.51 -22.29 -11.74
N ASN A 16 9.62 -21.91 -10.81
CA ASN A 16 9.51 -20.56 -10.23
C ASN A 16 9.11 -19.44 -11.21
N THR A 17 8.51 -19.79 -12.34
CA THR A 17 8.03 -18.82 -13.33
C THR A 17 6.78 -18.07 -12.86
N ARG A 18 6.02 -18.62 -11.91
CA ARG A 18 4.79 -18.03 -11.38
C ARG A 18 5.03 -17.11 -10.20
N ASN A 19 4.35 -15.97 -10.21
CA ASN A 19 4.28 -15.05 -9.08
C ASN A 19 3.59 -15.72 -7.89
N ARG A 20 4.23 -15.63 -6.72
CA ARG A 20 3.76 -16.29 -5.49
C ARG A 20 2.82 -15.41 -4.66
N ASN A 21 2.56 -14.17 -5.09
CA ASN A 21 1.66 -13.26 -4.40
C ASN A 21 0.20 -13.76 -4.52
N PRO A 22 -0.43 -14.20 -3.42
CA PRO A 22 -1.77 -14.78 -3.47
C PRO A 22 -2.84 -13.77 -3.91
N LEU A 23 -2.57 -12.46 -3.81
CA LEU A 23 -3.55 -11.42 -4.06
C LEU A 23 -3.86 -11.18 -5.55
N LEU A 24 -2.91 -11.47 -6.45
CA LEU A 24 -2.99 -11.06 -7.86
C LEU A 24 -4.12 -11.74 -8.66
N GLY A 25 -4.67 -12.85 -8.15
CA GLY A 25 -5.77 -13.58 -8.77
C GLY A 25 -7.15 -13.25 -8.21
N LEU A 26 -7.25 -12.43 -7.16
CA LEU A 26 -8.49 -12.28 -6.38
C LEU A 26 -9.43 -11.20 -6.91
N GLY A 27 -9.01 -10.41 -7.91
CA GLY A 27 -9.85 -9.33 -8.45
C GLY A 27 -10.06 -8.14 -7.50
N ILE A 28 -9.37 -8.08 -6.36
CA ILE A 28 -9.51 -7.04 -5.32
C ILE A 28 -8.64 -5.79 -5.59
N GLY A 29 -8.21 -5.57 -6.84
CA GLY A 29 -7.35 -4.45 -7.23
C GLY A 29 -5.89 -4.58 -6.78
N ALA A 30 -5.43 -5.80 -6.45
CA ALA A 30 -4.04 -6.05 -6.05
C ALA A 30 -3.07 -5.90 -7.23
N ASP A 31 -1.93 -5.26 -7.00
CA ASP A 31 -0.92 -5.01 -8.03
C ASP A 31 0.53 -5.25 -7.56
N GLY A 32 0.71 -5.85 -6.37
CA GLY A 32 2.03 -6.18 -5.84
C GLY A 32 2.03 -6.58 -4.36
N LEU A 33 3.19 -6.70 -3.71
CA LEU A 33 4.54 -6.52 -4.26
C LEU A 33 5.40 -7.78 -4.14
N LYS A 34 5.58 -8.33 -2.95
CA LYS A 34 6.57 -9.40 -2.74
C LYS A 34 6.22 -10.32 -1.58
N THR A 35 6.35 -11.63 -1.83
CA THR A 35 6.33 -12.65 -0.77
C THR A 35 7.74 -13.01 -0.30
N GLY A 36 7.89 -13.36 0.97
CA GLY A 36 9.11 -13.92 1.56
C GLY A 36 8.81 -15.14 2.42
N HIS A 37 9.79 -16.03 2.58
CA HIS A 37 9.74 -17.14 3.53
C HIS A 37 11.15 -17.66 3.84
N THR A 38 11.45 -17.83 5.13
CA THR A 38 12.52 -18.71 5.64
C THR A 38 11.97 -19.49 6.84
N LYS A 39 12.67 -20.54 7.29
CA LYS A 39 12.23 -21.33 8.45
C LYS A 39 12.15 -20.48 9.72
N GLU A 40 13.07 -19.53 9.86
CA GLU A 40 13.21 -18.65 11.02
C GLU A 40 12.21 -17.49 10.98
N ALA A 41 11.90 -16.97 9.79
CA ALA A 41 11.05 -15.78 9.62
C ALA A 41 9.56 -16.11 9.40
N GLY A 42 9.21 -17.38 9.15
CA GLY A 42 7.88 -17.77 8.70
C GLY A 42 7.52 -17.18 7.34
N TYR A 43 6.24 -17.13 7.03
CA TYR A 43 5.71 -16.58 5.78
C TYR A 43 5.40 -15.09 5.90
N GLY A 44 5.85 -14.31 4.92
CA GLY A 44 5.62 -12.88 4.85
C GLY A 44 5.15 -12.39 3.48
N LEU A 45 4.53 -11.21 3.47
CA LEU A 45 4.02 -10.52 2.29
C LEU A 45 4.11 -9.00 2.48
N VAL A 46 4.67 -8.30 1.50
CA VAL A 46 4.41 -6.87 1.27
C VAL A 46 3.34 -6.77 0.18
N GLY A 47 2.17 -6.28 0.54
CA GLY A 47 1.01 -6.18 -0.35
C GLY A 47 0.72 -4.75 -0.78
N SER A 48 0.22 -4.59 -2.00
CA SER A 48 -0.45 -3.36 -2.41
C SER A 48 -1.68 -3.65 -3.26
N ALA A 49 -2.72 -2.86 -3.01
CA ALA A 49 -3.96 -2.90 -3.76
C ALA A 49 -4.49 -1.48 -3.96
N LYS A 50 -5.15 -1.25 -5.10
CA LYS A 50 -5.76 0.03 -5.47
C LYS A 50 -7.21 -0.19 -5.88
N GLN A 51 -8.12 0.50 -5.21
CA GLN A 51 -9.55 0.56 -5.54
C GLN A 51 -10.00 2.02 -5.51
N ASP A 52 -10.84 2.42 -6.46
CA ASP A 52 -11.44 3.77 -6.53
C ASP A 52 -10.44 4.93 -6.34
N GLY A 53 -9.26 4.81 -6.96
CA GLY A 53 -8.20 5.82 -6.86
C GLY A 53 -7.42 5.85 -5.54
N ARG A 54 -7.81 5.05 -4.54
CA ARG A 54 -7.11 4.89 -3.26
C ARG A 54 -6.21 3.66 -3.29
N ARG A 55 -4.97 3.82 -2.84
CA ARG A 55 -4.00 2.72 -2.64
C ARG A 55 -3.85 2.40 -1.17
N ILE A 56 -3.73 1.12 -0.86
CA ILE A 56 -3.22 0.61 0.41
C ILE A 56 -1.90 -0.12 0.17
N ILE A 57 -1.02 -0.04 1.17
CA ILE A 57 0.25 -0.78 1.23
C ILE A 57 0.34 -1.34 2.64
N PHE A 58 0.68 -2.63 2.77
CA PHE A 58 0.77 -3.30 4.06
C PHE A 58 1.88 -4.36 4.07
N VAL A 59 2.30 -4.75 5.26
CA VAL A 59 3.33 -5.76 5.48
C VAL A 59 2.83 -6.78 6.51
N LEU A 60 2.97 -8.05 6.18
CA LEU A 60 2.76 -9.20 7.04
C LEU A 60 4.06 -10.00 7.16
N SER A 61 4.36 -10.51 8.35
CA SER A 61 5.52 -11.36 8.60
C SER A 61 5.20 -12.38 9.70
N GLY A 62 5.94 -13.50 9.73
CA GLY A 62 5.83 -14.48 10.82
C GLY A 62 4.61 -15.39 10.76
N LEU A 63 3.93 -15.49 9.61
CA LEU A 63 2.79 -16.40 9.46
C LEU A 63 3.26 -17.85 9.35
N GLN A 64 2.45 -18.80 9.81
CA GLN A 64 2.87 -20.19 9.96
C GLN A 64 2.78 -20.97 8.65
N THR A 65 1.80 -20.66 7.80
CA THR A 65 1.56 -21.38 6.55
C THR A 65 1.40 -20.44 5.35
N LEU A 66 1.42 -21.03 4.14
CA LEU A 66 1.12 -20.31 2.90
C LEU A 66 -0.35 -19.85 2.87
N GLU A 67 -1.22 -20.67 3.43
CA GLU A 67 -2.67 -20.47 3.54
C GLU A 67 -2.98 -19.31 4.47
N ASP A 68 -2.35 -19.26 5.66
CA ASP A 68 -2.48 -18.13 6.59
C ASP A 68 -2.07 -16.83 5.89
N ARG A 69 -0.96 -16.85 5.15
CA ARG A 69 -0.51 -15.68 4.38
C ARG A 69 -1.54 -15.22 3.36
N ALA A 70 -2.20 -16.14 2.67
CA ALA A 70 -3.24 -15.76 1.72
C ALA A 70 -4.46 -15.17 2.42
N GLN A 71 -4.96 -15.84 3.47
CA GLN A 71 -6.16 -15.44 4.21
C GLN A 71 -5.98 -14.10 4.93
N GLU A 72 -4.86 -13.91 5.63
CA GLU A 72 -4.58 -12.67 6.35
C GLU A 72 -4.36 -11.49 5.39
N ALA A 73 -3.69 -11.73 4.26
CA ALA A 73 -3.48 -10.70 3.26
C ALA A 73 -4.81 -10.22 2.64
N GLU A 74 -5.69 -11.14 2.27
CA GLU A 74 -7.02 -10.81 1.76
C GLU A 74 -7.85 -10.09 2.83
N SER A 75 -7.81 -10.57 4.07
CA SER A 75 -8.54 -9.98 5.20
C SER A 75 -8.13 -8.53 5.45
N ILE A 76 -6.82 -8.22 5.44
CA ILE A 76 -6.32 -6.85 5.58
C ILE A 76 -6.79 -5.95 4.43
N VAL A 77 -6.72 -6.43 3.19
CA VAL A 77 -7.18 -5.64 2.03
C VAL A 77 -8.65 -5.28 2.18
N ASN A 78 -9.48 -6.28 2.45
CA ASN A 78 -10.92 -6.11 2.61
C ASN A 78 -11.27 -5.23 3.82
N TRP A 79 -10.56 -5.38 4.94
CA TRP A 79 -10.75 -4.53 6.12
C TRP A 79 -10.36 -3.07 5.85
N ALA A 80 -9.20 -2.83 5.24
CA ALA A 80 -8.68 -1.49 5.00
C ALA A 80 -9.56 -0.67 4.05
N PHE A 81 -10.12 -1.29 3.01
CA PHE A 81 -11.05 -0.61 2.10
C PHE A 81 -12.43 -0.39 2.73
N ARG A 82 -12.91 -1.29 3.59
CA ARG A 82 -14.22 -1.14 4.26
C ARG A 82 -14.20 -0.13 5.42
N GLN A 83 -13.13 -0.10 6.22
CA GLN A 83 -13.14 0.60 7.51
C GLN A 83 -12.52 2.00 7.47
N PHE A 84 -11.81 2.34 6.39
CA PHE A 84 -11.13 3.62 6.28
C PHE A 84 -11.53 4.32 5.00
N VAL A 85 -11.38 5.64 4.98
CA VAL A 85 -11.52 6.49 3.80
C VAL A 85 -10.38 7.50 3.78
N VAL A 86 -9.93 7.89 2.58
CA VAL A 86 -8.94 8.96 2.43
C VAL A 86 -9.67 10.27 2.18
N LYS A 87 -9.51 11.23 3.08
CA LYS A 87 -10.00 12.60 2.90
C LYS A 87 -8.84 13.52 2.54
N LYS A 88 -9.01 14.29 1.47
CA LYS A 88 -8.07 15.35 1.10
C LYS A 88 -8.51 16.66 1.76
N PHE A 89 -7.59 17.36 2.42
CA PHE A 89 -7.86 18.64 3.08
C PHE A 89 -7.62 19.85 2.16
N GLY A 90 -6.96 19.65 1.03
CA GLY A 90 -6.64 20.70 0.06
C GLY A 90 -5.46 20.29 -0.81
N ALA A 91 -5.08 21.17 -1.74
CA ALA A 91 -3.80 21.08 -2.43
C ALA A 91 -2.70 21.71 -1.57
N GLY A 92 -1.44 21.29 -1.77
CA GLY A 92 -0.29 21.97 -1.19
C GLY A 92 -0.31 23.46 -1.51
N GLY A 93 -0.02 24.30 -0.53
CA GLY A 93 -0.06 25.75 -0.64
C GLY A 93 -1.46 26.38 -0.50
N ALA A 94 -2.52 25.58 -0.36
CA ALA A 94 -3.85 26.11 -0.06
C ALA A 94 -3.85 26.82 1.30
N GLU A 95 -4.51 27.98 1.38
CA GLU A 95 -4.69 28.68 2.66
C GLU A 95 -5.67 27.89 3.54
N VAL A 96 -5.20 27.46 4.70
CA VAL A 96 -6.00 26.72 5.70
C VAL A 96 -6.44 27.61 6.86
N GLY A 97 -5.92 28.83 6.96
CA GLY A 97 -6.32 29.80 7.95
C GLY A 97 -5.42 31.02 8.02
N LYS A 98 -5.65 31.85 9.03
CA LYS A 98 -4.85 33.04 9.33
C LYS A 98 -4.47 33.06 10.81
N ALA A 99 -3.21 33.32 11.10
CA ALA A 99 -2.74 33.54 12.47
C ALA A 99 -2.53 35.03 12.71
N LYS A 100 -2.96 35.52 13.87
CA LYS A 100 -2.62 36.86 14.34
C LYS A 100 -1.14 36.90 14.70
N VAL A 101 -0.46 37.97 14.31
CA VAL A 101 0.95 38.19 14.67
C VAL A 101 1.10 39.53 15.38
N TRP A 102 1.98 39.55 16.35
CA TRP A 102 2.29 40.74 17.15
C TRP A 102 3.58 41.39 16.62
N ASN A 103 3.63 42.73 16.64
CA ASN A 103 4.78 43.52 16.18
C ASN A 103 5.26 43.23 14.74
N GLY A 104 4.40 42.66 13.90
CA GLY A 104 4.66 42.42 12.48
C GLY A 104 4.24 43.59 11.59
N LYS A 105 4.75 43.64 10.35
CA LYS A 105 4.31 44.59 9.31
C LYS A 105 2.82 44.42 8.94
N SER A 106 2.21 43.31 9.30
CA SER A 106 0.80 43.00 9.07
C SER A 106 0.21 42.37 10.33
N ARG A 107 -1.11 42.52 10.54
CA ARG A 107 -1.80 41.97 11.73
C ARG A 107 -1.98 40.45 11.68
N ASN A 108 -1.89 39.86 10.49
CA ASN A 108 -2.06 38.43 10.28
C ASN A 108 -1.08 37.89 9.24
N VAL A 109 -0.78 36.59 9.34
CA VAL A 109 -0.09 35.81 8.32
C VAL A 109 -0.99 34.66 7.86
N ARG A 110 -0.86 34.27 6.58
CA ARG A 110 -1.55 33.10 6.04
C ARG A 110 -0.90 31.83 6.56
N LEU A 111 -1.71 30.87 6.97
CA LEU A 111 -1.30 29.51 7.26
C LEU A 111 -1.61 28.68 6.02
N LEU A 112 -0.59 28.05 5.45
CA LEU A 112 -0.72 27.26 4.22
C LEU A 112 -0.59 25.78 4.56
N LEU A 113 -1.32 24.94 3.84
CA LEU A 113 -1.06 23.51 3.81
C LEU A 113 0.35 23.30 3.24
N GLU A 114 1.17 22.51 3.93
CA GLU A 114 2.50 22.18 3.45
C GLU A 114 2.43 21.48 2.08
N MET A 115 3.36 21.81 1.19
CA MET A 115 3.49 21.14 -0.10
C MET A 115 4.27 19.84 0.11
N ILE A 116 3.60 18.70 -0.05
CA ILE A 116 4.18 17.35 0.02
C ILE A 116 4.26 16.79 -1.39
#